data_AF-A0A1B9G6X1-F1
#
_entry.id   AF-A0A1B9G6X1-F1
#
_cell.length_a   1.000
_cell.length_b   1.000
_cell.length_c   1.000
_cell.angle_alpha   90.00
_cell.angle_beta   90.00
_cell.angle_gamma   90.00
#
_symmetry.space_group_name_H-M   'P 1'
#
loop_
_entity.id
_entity.type
_entity.pdbx_description
1 polymer ?
#
loop_
_entity_poly.entity_id
_entity_poly.type
_entity_poly.pdbx_seq_one_letter_code
_entity_poly.pdbx_strand_id
1 'polypeptide(L)'
;MTKPDISDDTSHNPHRATFDKSLTSLWPLSLPPIPDDTLSRCATTHSSIPLENTENPPYVERKETDWVSSGIDTVVSFVTSLLQDIFPDIDRESASILRTKLISPPILSSISLHYFLPSRVIISRHILEPTRKSIKATSEMFQAYLGGLFYAYELRYIDTIILDEDEGKINPALRERNINRTGDQENVVCTEEEGRQSKKRKISNDSEKILDEVEMQYHHTSAQAQAYTKIQPLLLGILSELSKRTYDPDENEHRKLLEMSENSKGELHILLGKNKLPMPLYTQDKVLPEPVQTQGQEGTFDSNGGGRTSKVSNASGGRNEKGLKWKVGCIIVLPDDEIFIREEGIAQNSKDAGNIAAYLALKKLREMMLDRGKRWKGKEGEISEKD
;
A
#
# COMPACT_ATOMS: atom_id res chain seq x y z
N MET A 1 21.70 14.47 -26.43
CA MET A 1 20.86 14.88 -25.29
C MET A 1 19.51 14.20 -25.43
N THR A 2 19.18 13.28 -24.54
CA THR A 2 17.84 12.67 -24.45
C THR A 2 16.84 13.75 -24.08
N LYS A 3 15.65 13.74 -24.70
CA LYS A 3 14.58 14.67 -24.33
C LYS A 3 14.21 14.42 -22.86
N PRO A 4 14.03 15.48 -22.04
CA PRO A 4 13.63 15.31 -20.65
C PRO A 4 12.29 14.57 -20.60
N ASP A 5 12.23 13.52 -19.76
CA ASP A 5 11.01 12.79 -19.52
C ASP A 5 10.09 13.66 -18.66
N ILE A 6 9.08 14.26 -19.29
CA ILE A 6 8.11 15.14 -18.63
C ILE A 6 7.34 14.38 -17.54
N SER A 7 7.23 13.06 -17.64
CA SER A 7 6.49 12.25 -16.65
C SER A 7 7.21 12.12 -15.31
N ASP A 8 8.52 12.36 -15.26
CA ASP A 8 9.33 12.32 -14.04
C ASP A 8 9.56 13.72 -13.45
N ASP A 9 8.93 14.77 -13.97
CA ASP A 9 9.12 16.13 -13.43
C ASP A 9 8.18 16.39 -12.23
N THR A 10 8.76 16.74 -11.08
CA THR A 10 8.06 17.11 -9.83
C THR A 10 7.05 18.26 -9.99
N SER A 11 7.21 19.12 -11.00
CA SER A 11 6.21 20.16 -11.32
C SER A 11 4.89 19.58 -11.88
N HIS A 12 4.93 18.36 -12.43
CA HIS A 12 3.78 17.62 -12.95
C HIS A 12 3.29 16.51 -12.00
N ASN A 13 3.81 16.45 -10.77
CA ASN A 13 3.41 15.44 -9.80
C ASN A 13 1.93 15.60 -9.42
N PRO A 14 1.05 14.63 -9.74
CA PRO A 14 -0.41 14.78 -9.56
C PRO A 14 -0.81 14.88 -8.09
N HIS A 15 0.01 14.39 -7.16
CA HIS A 15 -0.33 14.41 -5.74
C HIS A 15 0.03 15.72 -5.05
N ARG A 16 0.89 16.55 -5.65
CA ARG A 16 1.39 17.79 -5.03
C ARG A 16 0.27 18.71 -4.55
N ALA A 17 -0.76 18.90 -5.37
CA ALA A 17 -1.91 19.73 -5.02
C ALA A 17 -2.73 19.16 -3.83
N THR A 18 -2.79 17.83 -3.72
CA THR A 18 -3.46 17.13 -2.61
C THR A 18 -2.73 17.38 -1.28
N PHE A 19 -1.39 17.40 -1.32
CA PHE A 19 -0.55 17.65 -0.15
C PHE A 19 -0.63 19.09 0.35
N ASP A 20 -0.58 20.08 -0.55
CA ASP A 20 -0.44 21.49 -0.17
C ASP A 20 -1.65 22.06 0.61
N LYS A 21 -2.87 21.53 0.39
CA LYS A 21 -4.10 22.17 0.90
C LYS A 21 -4.68 21.60 2.19
N SER A 22 -4.32 20.38 2.58
CA SER A 22 -5.20 19.62 3.48
C SER A 22 -4.53 18.56 4.37
N LEU A 23 -3.23 18.32 4.19
CA LEU A 23 -2.48 17.34 4.97
C LEU A 23 -1.46 18.00 5.92
N THR A 24 -1.02 19.22 5.61
CA THR A 24 0.05 19.91 6.33
C THR A 24 -0.29 20.32 7.76
N SER A 25 -1.58 20.46 8.12
CA SER A 25 -1.98 20.83 9.49
C SER A 25 -1.82 19.69 10.50
N LEU A 26 -1.80 18.43 10.03
CA LEU A 26 -1.70 17.24 10.89
C LEU A 26 -0.29 16.64 10.89
N TRP A 27 0.58 17.10 9.99
CA TRP A 27 1.92 16.54 9.85
C TRP A 27 2.86 17.11 10.90
N PRO A 28 3.84 16.30 11.36
CA PRO A 28 4.92 16.81 12.20
C PRO A 28 5.59 18.01 11.52
N LEU A 29 5.70 19.13 12.24
CA LEU A 29 6.23 20.38 11.68
C LEU A 29 7.68 20.23 11.16
N SER A 30 8.42 19.29 11.72
CA SER A 30 9.82 19.02 11.35
C SER A 30 10.13 17.53 11.37
N LEU A 31 10.95 17.10 10.42
CA LEU A 31 11.57 15.78 10.45
C LEU A 31 12.52 15.64 11.64
N PRO A 32 12.51 14.51 12.37
CA PRO A 32 13.52 14.20 13.36
C PRO A 32 14.93 14.25 12.72
N PRO A 33 15.95 14.83 13.39
CA PRO A 33 17.30 14.76 12.89
C PRO A 33 17.82 13.31 12.98
N ILE A 34 18.67 12.91 12.02
CA ILE A 34 19.44 11.66 12.12
C ILE A 34 20.55 11.92 13.16
N PRO A 35 20.57 11.23 14.32
CA PRO A 35 21.50 11.53 15.40
C PRO A 35 22.98 11.33 15.06
N ASP A 36 23.29 10.41 14.15
CA ASP A 36 24.65 10.12 13.71
C ASP A 36 25.01 10.97 12.48
N ASP A 37 26.07 11.77 12.59
CA ASP A 37 26.50 12.69 11.52
C ASP A 37 26.97 11.95 10.25
N THR A 38 27.54 10.75 10.41
CA THR A 38 27.99 9.92 9.28
C THR A 38 26.77 9.41 8.52
N LEU A 39 25.79 8.83 9.21
CA LEU A 39 24.53 8.37 8.61
C LEU A 39 23.73 9.54 8.03
N SER A 40 23.73 10.69 8.68
CA SER A 40 23.10 11.92 8.18
C SER A 40 23.73 12.37 6.86
N ARG A 41 25.08 12.37 6.78
CA ARG A 41 25.83 12.68 5.57
C ARG A 41 25.57 11.64 4.48
N CYS A 42 25.57 10.35 4.81
CA CYS A 42 25.25 9.27 3.88
C CYS A 42 23.83 9.42 3.30
N ALA A 43 22.82 9.61 4.15
CA ALA A 43 21.42 9.76 3.74
C ALA A 43 21.17 11.01 2.88
N THR A 44 22.02 12.03 2.99
CA THR A 44 21.92 13.28 2.23
C THR A 44 22.90 13.36 1.06
N THR A 45 23.76 12.37 0.84
CA THR A 45 24.74 12.39 -0.27
C THR A 45 24.26 11.50 -1.42
N HIS A 46 24.17 12.08 -2.61
CA HIS A 46 23.84 11.34 -3.82
C HIS A 46 25.05 10.55 -4.34
N SER A 47 24.81 9.36 -4.90
CA SER A 47 25.83 8.42 -5.40
C SER A 47 26.83 8.98 -6.43
N SER A 48 26.54 10.14 -7.01
CA SER A 48 27.48 10.87 -7.88
C SER A 48 28.70 11.45 -7.15
N ILE A 49 28.62 11.61 -5.83
CA ILE A 49 29.73 12.05 -5.00
C ILE A 49 30.23 10.82 -4.29
N PRO A 50 31.43 10.30 -4.63
CA PRO A 50 32.00 9.20 -3.88
C PRO A 50 32.21 9.66 -2.44
N LEU A 51 31.67 8.93 -1.48
CA LEU A 51 32.05 9.09 -0.09
C LEU A 51 33.48 8.56 0.02
N GLU A 52 34.44 9.42 0.37
CA GLU A 52 35.82 8.99 0.60
C GLU A 52 35.79 7.85 1.62
N ASN A 53 36.50 6.75 1.33
CA ASN A 53 36.60 5.57 2.17
C ASN A 53 36.87 5.99 3.62
N THR A 54 35.83 6.09 4.44
CA THR A 54 35.96 6.15 5.88
C THR A 54 36.54 4.82 6.27
N GLU A 55 37.85 4.79 6.49
CA GLU A 55 38.60 3.61 6.91
C GLU A 55 37.90 3.01 8.14
N ASN A 56 37.20 1.89 7.93
CA ASN A 56 36.62 1.01 8.95
C ASN A 56 35.64 1.63 9.96
N PRO A 57 34.34 1.61 9.62
CA PRO A 57 33.39 1.11 10.60
C PRO A 57 32.83 -0.24 10.12
N PRO A 58 32.73 -1.27 10.99
CA PRO A 58 32.30 -2.63 10.64
C PRO A 58 30.88 -2.70 10.03
N TYR A 59 30.11 -1.60 10.09
CA TYR A 59 28.80 -1.46 9.47
C TYR A 59 28.81 -0.84 8.06
N VAL A 60 29.86 -0.11 7.64
CA VAL A 60 29.93 0.57 6.32
C VAL A 60 30.30 -0.38 5.18
N GLU A 61 30.93 -1.53 5.46
CA GLU A 61 31.16 -2.55 4.43
C GLU A 61 29.84 -3.22 3.96
N ARG A 62 28.75 -3.12 4.74
CA ARG A 62 27.38 -3.43 4.27
C ARG A 62 26.76 -2.23 3.57
N LYS A 63 27.35 -1.95 2.40
CA LYS A 63 26.81 -1.28 1.20
C LYS A 63 26.02 0.02 1.38
N GLU A 64 26.48 1.04 0.68
CA GLU A 64 25.76 2.28 0.36
C GLU A 64 24.35 2.07 -0.26
N THR A 65 24.08 0.88 -0.82
CA THR A 65 22.75 0.49 -1.35
C THR A 65 21.79 -0.05 -0.28
N ASP A 66 22.30 -0.48 0.87
CA ASP A 66 21.50 -1.16 1.89
C ASP A 66 20.68 -0.17 2.74
N TRP A 67 21.08 1.12 2.79
CA TRP A 67 20.31 2.14 3.52
C TRP A 67 19.03 2.53 2.80
N VAL A 68 19.11 2.74 1.48
CA VAL A 68 17.91 3.00 0.65
C VAL A 68 16.97 1.80 0.71
N SER A 69 17.53 0.60 0.60
CA SER A 69 16.76 -0.65 0.69
C SER A 69 16.08 -0.82 2.06
N SER A 70 16.80 -0.58 3.15
CA SER A 70 16.26 -0.59 4.52
C SER A 70 15.16 0.46 4.72
N GLY A 71 15.33 1.66 4.17
CA GLY A 71 14.29 2.69 4.20
C GLY A 71 13.01 2.24 3.50
N ILE A 72 13.12 1.60 2.32
CA ILE A 72 11.98 1.03 1.61
C ILE A 72 11.32 -0.08 2.43
N ASP A 73 12.08 -1.04 2.94
CA ASP A 73 11.55 -2.17 3.71
C ASP A 73 10.87 -1.72 5.00
N THR A 74 11.42 -0.69 5.65
CA THR A 74 10.81 -0.03 6.82
C THR A 74 9.45 0.56 6.46
N VAL A 75 9.37 1.33 5.37
CA VAL A 75 8.10 1.94 4.90
C VAL A 75 7.10 0.85 4.50
N VAL A 76 7.52 -0.18 3.77
CA VAL A 76 6.65 -1.27 3.31
C VAL A 76 6.07 -2.04 4.50
N SER A 77 6.91 -2.41 5.46
CA SER A 77 6.48 -3.08 6.70
C SER A 77 5.53 -2.18 7.49
N PHE A 78 5.87 -0.89 7.62
CA PHE A 78 5.03 0.09 8.30
C PHE A 78 3.66 0.26 7.68
N VAL A 79 3.60 0.52 6.37
CA VAL A 79 2.34 0.67 5.65
C VAL A 79 1.51 -0.61 5.75
N THR A 80 2.13 -1.79 5.69
CA THR A 80 1.39 -3.05 5.82
C THR A 80 0.69 -3.17 7.18
N SER A 81 1.40 -2.91 8.29
CA SER A 81 0.80 -2.91 9.63
C SER A 81 -0.25 -1.82 9.79
N LEU A 82 0.05 -0.61 9.33
CA LEU A 82 -0.86 0.54 9.39
C LEU A 82 -2.20 0.25 8.68
N LEU A 83 -2.16 -0.38 7.51
CA LEU A 83 -3.38 -0.69 6.76
C LEU A 83 -4.24 -1.73 7.47
N GLN A 84 -3.64 -2.70 8.16
CA GLN A 84 -4.37 -3.67 8.98
C GLN A 84 -5.05 -2.99 10.18
N ASP A 85 -4.38 -2.00 10.79
CA ASP A 85 -4.93 -1.26 11.93
C ASP A 85 -6.07 -0.31 11.53
N ILE A 86 -5.92 0.40 10.39
CA ILE A 86 -6.92 1.38 9.92
C ILE A 86 -8.12 0.70 9.25
N PHE A 87 -7.88 -0.37 8.49
CA PHE A 87 -8.89 -1.07 7.70
C PHE A 87 -8.89 -2.57 8.05
N PRO A 88 -9.41 -2.97 9.21
CA PRO A 88 -9.36 -4.37 9.66
C PRO A 88 -10.07 -5.34 8.69
N ASP A 89 -11.07 -4.86 7.96
CA ASP A 89 -11.87 -5.66 7.01
C ASP A 89 -11.37 -5.58 5.56
N ILE A 90 -10.22 -4.94 5.30
CA ILE A 90 -9.68 -4.85 3.94
C ILE A 90 -9.22 -6.23 3.44
N ASP A 91 -9.58 -6.57 2.21
CA ASP A 91 -9.07 -7.80 1.60
C ASP A 91 -7.58 -7.65 1.24
N ARG A 92 -6.90 -8.80 1.09
CA ARG A 92 -5.46 -8.86 0.81
C ARG A 92 -5.05 -8.14 -0.47
N GLU A 93 -5.88 -8.20 -1.52
CA GLU A 93 -5.53 -7.60 -2.82
C GLU A 93 -5.66 -6.08 -2.75
N SER A 94 -6.76 -5.57 -2.21
CA SER A 94 -6.97 -4.14 -2.01
C SER A 94 -5.94 -3.53 -1.06
N ALA A 95 -5.57 -4.24 0.02
CA ALA A 95 -4.47 -3.84 0.89
C ALA A 95 -3.15 -3.73 0.13
N SER A 96 -2.85 -4.71 -0.73
CA SER A 96 -1.63 -4.69 -1.54
C SER A 96 -1.63 -3.54 -2.55
N ILE A 97 -2.76 -3.24 -3.18
CA ILE A 97 -2.90 -2.12 -4.14
C ILE A 97 -2.77 -0.78 -3.41
N LEU A 98 -3.47 -0.61 -2.29
CA LEU A 98 -3.39 0.60 -1.48
C LEU A 98 -1.97 0.83 -0.96
N ARG A 99 -1.30 -0.24 -0.48
CA ARG A 99 0.12 -0.19 -0.11
C ARG A 99 0.99 0.29 -1.26
N THR A 100 0.87 -0.30 -2.45
CA THR A 100 1.63 0.11 -3.64
C THR A 100 1.37 1.56 -4.02
N LYS A 101 0.12 2.05 -3.92
CA LYS A 101 -0.22 3.46 -4.12
C LYS A 101 0.51 4.35 -3.11
N LEU A 102 0.45 4.01 -1.82
CA LEU A 102 1.05 4.78 -0.72
C LEU A 102 2.58 4.85 -0.76
N ILE A 103 3.26 3.78 -1.21
CA ILE A 103 4.72 3.75 -1.36
C ILE A 103 5.19 4.20 -2.74
N SER A 104 4.28 4.70 -3.59
CA SER A 104 4.63 5.07 -4.95
C SER A 104 5.58 6.28 -4.99
N PRO A 105 6.51 6.35 -5.97
CA PRO A 105 7.43 7.47 -6.09
C PRO A 105 6.76 8.85 -6.10
N PRO A 106 5.60 9.08 -6.76
CA PRO A 106 4.91 10.36 -6.70
C PRO A 106 4.50 10.80 -5.29
N ILE A 107 4.01 9.88 -4.45
CA ILE A 107 3.63 10.18 -3.06
C ILE A 107 4.87 10.48 -2.22
N LEU A 108 5.88 9.61 -2.28
CA LEU A 108 7.12 9.78 -1.51
C LEU A 108 7.90 11.03 -1.93
N SER A 109 7.90 11.36 -3.22
CA SER A 109 8.45 12.62 -3.76
C SER A 109 7.73 13.85 -3.18
N SER A 110 6.41 13.80 -3.08
CA SER A 110 5.63 14.91 -2.50
C SER A 110 5.95 15.09 -1.01
N ILE A 111 6.11 14.00 -0.27
CA ILE A 111 6.56 14.02 1.14
C ILE A 111 7.97 14.63 1.24
N SER A 112 8.88 14.20 0.37
CA SER A 112 10.26 14.71 0.30
C SER A 112 10.33 16.22 0.07
N LEU A 113 9.51 16.72 -0.88
CA LEU A 113 9.41 18.14 -1.20
C LEU A 113 8.83 18.95 -0.03
N HIS A 114 7.81 18.42 0.65
CA HIS A 114 7.21 19.07 1.81
C HIS A 114 8.23 19.32 2.93
N TYR A 115 9.12 18.37 3.19
CA TYR A 115 10.17 18.50 4.20
C TYR A 115 11.48 19.10 3.68
N PHE A 116 11.47 19.66 2.46
CA PHE A 116 12.62 20.30 1.84
C PHE A 116 13.87 19.39 1.76
N LEU A 117 13.73 18.08 1.67
CA LEU A 117 14.88 17.17 1.52
C LEU A 117 15.72 17.46 0.26
N PRO A 118 15.13 17.83 -0.90
CA PRO A 118 15.93 18.14 -2.08
C PRO A 118 16.86 19.34 -1.91
N SER A 119 16.57 20.28 -1.00
CA SER A 119 17.48 21.40 -0.74
C SER A 119 18.69 21.00 0.10
N ARG A 120 18.58 19.90 0.86
CA ARG A 120 19.61 19.37 1.77
C ARG A 120 20.54 18.36 1.10
N VAL A 121 20.21 17.86 -0.10
CA VAL A 121 21.02 16.85 -0.80
C VAL A 121 22.37 17.41 -1.25
N ILE A 122 23.43 16.66 -0.98
CA ILE A 122 24.79 16.89 -1.45
C ILE A 122 24.97 16.09 -2.73
N ILE A 123 25.14 16.79 -3.85
CA ILE A 123 25.19 16.17 -5.19
C ILE A 123 26.06 17.00 -6.13
N SER A 124 26.63 16.36 -7.16
CA SER A 124 27.48 17.07 -8.12
C SER A 124 26.70 18.16 -8.87
N ARG A 125 27.33 19.33 -9.04
CA ARG A 125 26.72 20.56 -9.57
C ARG A 125 26.03 20.36 -10.93
N HIS A 126 26.54 19.47 -11.76
CA HIS A 126 26.04 19.25 -13.13
C HIS A 126 24.72 18.45 -13.19
N ILE A 127 24.36 17.71 -12.15
CA ILE A 127 23.10 16.94 -12.06
C ILE A 127 22.16 17.45 -10.96
N LEU A 128 22.59 18.43 -10.14
CA LEU A 128 21.81 19.00 -9.04
C LEU A 128 20.36 19.34 -9.43
N GLU A 129 20.19 20.16 -10.47
CA GLU A 129 18.87 20.63 -10.90
C GLU A 129 18.01 19.52 -11.52
N PRO A 130 18.50 18.70 -12.47
CA PRO A 130 17.77 17.53 -12.95
C PRO A 130 17.32 16.59 -11.83
N THR A 131 18.20 16.28 -10.88
CA THR A 131 17.90 15.37 -9.77
C THR A 131 16.87 15.96 -8.81
N ARG A 132 16.95 17.25 -8.47
CA ARG A 132 15.93 17.93 -7.64
C ARG A 132 14.55 17.99 -8.29
N LYS A 133 14.49 17.95 -9.62
CA LYS A 133 13.24 17.97 -10.39
C LYS A 133 12.69 16.58 -10.69
N SER A 134 13.46 15.52 -10.47
CA SER A 134 13.03 14.13 -10.71
C SER A 134 12.13 13.62 -9.58
N ILE A 135 10.94 13.10 -9.92
CA ILE A 135 10.03 12.43 -8.98
C ILE A 135 10.74 11.22 -8.37
N LYS A 136 11.37 10.40 -9.20
CA LYS A 136 12.12 9.23 -8.75
C LYS A 136 13.21 9.62 -7.76
N ALA A 137 14.11 10.54 -8.12
CA ALA A 137 15.23 10.87 -7.25
C ALA A 137 14.79 11.55 -5.95
N THR A 138 13.78 12.41 -6.00
CA THR A 138 13.23 13.03 -4.77
C THR A 138 12.51 12.00 -3.88
N SER A 139 11.88 10.97 -4.44
CA SER A 139 11.36 9.85 -3.64
C SER A 139 12.46 9.05 -2.94
N GLU A 140 13.58 8.81 -3.62
CA GLU A 140 14.75 8.12 -3.07
C GLU A 140 15.39 8.91 -1.92
N MET A 141 15.39 10.25 -1.99
CA MET A 141 15.86 11.10 -0.88
C MET A 141 15.06 10.90 0.41
N PHE A 142 13.74 10.72 0.32
CA PHE A 142 12.92 10.45 1.50
C PHE A 142 13.16 9.03 2.06
N GLN A 143 13.31 8.05 1.17
CA GLN A 143 13.66 6.68 1.56
C GLN A 143 15.04 6.62 2.23
N ALA A 144 16.05 7.29 1.66
CA ALA A 144 17.39 7.39 2.23
C ALA A 144 17.38 8.06 3.61
N TYR A 145 16.61 9.13 3.77
CA TYR A 145 16.40 9.78 5.07
C TYR A 145 15.82 8.80 6.11
N LEU A 146 14.78 8.05 5.75
CA LEU A 146 14.18 7.06 6.65
C LEU A 146 15.14 5.91 6.98
N GLY A 147 15.90 5.43 5.99
CA GLY A 147 16.94 4.43 6.20
C GLY A 147 18.02 4.91 7.17
N GLY A 148 18.52 6.14 6.98
CA GLY A 148 19.49 6.75 7.89
C GLY A 148 18.94 6.93 9.31
N LEU A 149 17.67 7.34 9.44
CA LEU A 149 17.00 7.46 10.74
C LEU A 149 16.84 6.10 11.43
N PHE A 150 16.46 5.07 10.68
CA PHE A 150 16.28 3.70 11.17
C PHE A 150 17.59 3.15 11.72
N TYR A 151 18.66 3.18 10.92
CA TYR A 151 19.97 2.69 11.34
C TYR A 151 20.53 3.48 12.52
N ALA A 152 20.30 4.79 12.59
CA ALA A 152 20.79 5.58 13.72
C ALA A 152 20.10 5.20 15.04
N TYR A 153 18.82 4.82 15.02
CA TYR A 153 18.14 4.30 16.20
C TYR A 153 18.54 2.86 16.54
N GLU A 154 18.76 2.03 15.51
CA GLU A 154 19.23 0.66 15.67
C GLU A 154 20.62 0.62 16.34
N LEU A 155 21.59 1.36 15.80
CA LEU A 155 22.95 1.46 16.34
C LEU A 155 22.94 1.98 17.78
N ARG A 156 22.19 3.05 18.06
CA ARG A 156 22.09 3.59 19.41
C ARG A 156 21.56 2.57 20.42
N TYR A 157 20.62 1.71 20.01
CA TYR A 157 20.10 0.67 20.89
C TYR A 157 21.15 -0.42 21.14
N ILE A 158 21.88 -0.84 20.10
CA ILE A 158 22.98 -1.80 20.22
C ILE A 158 24.06 -1.27 21.17
N ASP A 159 24.48 -0.01 20.99
CA ASP A 159 25.48 0.62 21.87
C ASP A 159 25.02 0.65 23.33
N THR A 160 23.72 0.88 23.57
CA THR A 160 23.16 0.89 24.93
C THR A 160 23.22 -0.50 25.58
N ILE A 161 22.96 -1.56 24.82
CA ILE A 161 23.06 -2.94 25.32
C ILE A 161 24.52 -3.29 25.67
N ILE A 162 25.46 -2.98 24.78
CA ILE A 162 26.89 -3.29 24.98
C ILE A 162 27.42 -2.60 26.25
N LEU A 163 27.05 -1.33 26.47
CA LEU A 163 27.44 -0.60 27.69
C LEU A 163 26.86 -1.21 28.96
N ASP A 164 25.61 -1.71 28.92
CA ASP A 164 24.99 -2.37 30.08
C ASP A 164 25.62 -3.75 30.39
N GLU A 165 26.17 -4.44 29.39
CA GLU A 165 26.96 -5.67 29.54
C GLU A 165 28.29 -5.42 30.25
N ASP A 166 29.03 -4.41 29.80
CA ASP A 166 30.32 -4.04 30.39
C ASP A 166 30.20 -3.56 31.84
N GLU A 167 29.09 -2.89 32.18
CA GLU A 167 28.81 -2.46 33.56
C GLU A 167 28.24 -3.58 34.46
N GLY A 168 28.06 -4.80 33.94
CA GLY A 168 27.52 -5.94 34.70
C GLY A 168 26.08 -5.75 35.18
N LYS A 169 25.33 -4.86 34.52
CA LYS A 169 23.95 -4.49 34.91
C LYS A 169 22.88 -5.36 34.25
N ILE A 170 23.24 -6.24 33.34
CA ILE A 170 22.27 -7.12 32.67
C ILE A 170 21.68 -8.12 33.66
N ASN A 171 20.35 -8.11 33.74
CA ASN A 171 19.57 -8.98 34.58
C ASN A 171 19.75 -10.45 34.13
N PRO A 172 20.39 -11.32 34.94
CA PRO A 172 20.68 -12.72 34.56
C PRO A 172 19.42 -13.53 34.20
N ALA A 173 18.24 -13.08 34.64
CA ALA A 173 16.95 -13.68 34.30
C ALA A 173 16.58 -13.62 32.81
N LEU A 174 17.12 -12.68 32.02
CA LEU A 174 16.92 -12.63 30.57
C LEU A 174 17.76 -13.71 29.86
N ARG A 175 18.94 -14.04 30.38
CA ARG A 175 19.84 -15.06 29.83
C ARG A 175 19.28 -16.48 30.02
N GLU A 176 18.70 -16.76 31.18
CA GLU A 176 18.15 -18.10 31.50
C GLU A 176 16.85 -18.44 30.74
N ARG A 177 16.01 -17.44 30.39
CA ARG A 177 14.79 -17.70 29.59
C ARG A 177 15.07 -18.12 28.15
N ASN A 178 16.21 -17.73 27.59
CA ASN A 178 16.54 -18.00 26.19
C ASN A 178 17.17 -19.39 26.01
N ILE A 179 17.98 -19.85 26.97
CA ILE A 179 18.57 -21.19 26.95
C ILE A 179 17.49 -22.29 27.02
N ASN A 180 16.40 -22.03 27.74
CA ASN A 180 15.30 -23.00 27.89
C ASN A 180 14.37 -23.09 26.67
N ARG A 181 14.44 -22.17 25.69
CA ARG A 181 13.59 -22.20 24.48
C ARG A 181 14.19 -22.99 23.32
N THR A 182 15.51 -23.13 23.27
CA THR A 182 16.22 -23.92 22.23
C THR A 182 16.33 -25.40 22.58
N GLY A 183 16.13 -25.79 23.84
CA GLY A 183 16.20 -27.18 24.29
C GLY A 183 15.08 -28.12 23.82
N ASP A 184 13.94 -27.58 23.36
CA ASP A 184 12.76 -28.39 23.02
C ASP A 184 12.70 -28.84 21.54
N GLN A 185 13.68 -28.49 20.69
CA GLN A 185 13.69 -28.88 19.27
C GLN A 185 14.66 -30.02 18.90
N GLU A 186 15.50 -30.51 19.81
CA GLU A 186 16.42 -31.63 19.54
C GLU A 186 15.94 -32.93 20.19
N ASN A 187 14.88 -33.53 19.65
CA ASN A 187 14.55 -34.94 19.86
C ASN A 187 14.29 -35.63 18.52
N VAL A 188 15.34 -35.74 17.69
CA VAL A 188 15.38 -36.69 16.59
C VAL A 188 16.28 -37.84 17.01
N VAL A 189 15.61 -38.92 17.42
CA VAL A 189 16.16 -40.22 17.78
C VAL A 189 16.88 -40.83 16.57
N CYS A 190 18.20 -41.03 16.69
CA CYS A 190 18.95 -41.97 15.86
C CYS A 190 19.84 -42.82 16.78
N THR A 191 19.39 -44.05 16.99
CA THR A 191 20.10 -45.16 17.63
C THR A 191 21.27 -45.67 16.77
N GLU A 192 22.43 -45.81 17.42
CA GLU A 192 23.53 -46.82 17.31
C GLU A 192 24.06 -47.18 15.89
N GLU A 193 25.36 -47.27 15.59
CA GLU A 193 26.38 -48.08 16.27
C GLU A 193 27.83 -47.56 16.09
N GLU A 194 28.58 -47.79 17.17
CA GLU A 194 30.00 -48.09 17.37
C GLU A 194 31.06 -47.78 16.30
N GLY A 195 32.08 -47.03 16.75
CA GLY A 195 33.47 -47.20 16.28
C GLY A 195 34.12 -45.95 15.70
N ARG A 196 34.60 -45.02 16.56
CA ARG A 196 35.80 -44.19 16.33
C ARG A 196 36.06 -43.23 17.50
N GLN A 197 36.98 -43.63 18.37
CA GLN A 197 37.65 -42.74 19.31
C GLN A 197 38.58 -41.79 18.53
N SER A 198 38.69 -40.53 18.97
CA SER A 198 39.58 -39.44 18.46
C SER A 198 38.94 -38.31 17.61
N LYS A 199 37.73 -37.83 17.92
CA LYS A 199 37.18 -36.56 17.39
C LYS A 199 36.53 -35.64 18.45
N LYS A 200 36.96 -35.71 19.72
CA LYS A 200 36.30 -35.01 20.84
C LYS A 200 36.72 -33.54 21.08
N ARG A 201 37.61 -32.93 20.27
CA ARG A 201 38.08 -31.55 20.49
C ARG A 201 37.66 -30.50 19.45
N LYS A 202 36.94 -30.89 18.39
CA LYS A 202 36.52 -29.94 17.33
C LYS A 202 35.06 -29.45 17.46
N ILE A 203 34.27 -30.05 18.34
CA ILE A 203 32.84 -29.72 18.52
C ILE A 203 32.65 -28.46 19.41
N SER A 204 33.61 -28.15 20.29
CA SER A 204 33.49 -27.05 21.26
C SER A 204 33.55 -25.65 20.63
N ASN A 205 34.36 -25.45 19.58
CA ASN A 205 34.54 -24.14 18.98
C ASN A 205 33.38 -23.77 18.03
N ASP A 206 32.74 -24.76 17.42
CA ASP A 206 31.60 -24.53 16.53
C ASP A 206 30.35 -24.14 17.34
N SER A 207 30.16 -24.69 18.54
CA SER A 207 29.04 -24.33 19.42
C SER A 207 29.13 -22.92 19.98
N GLU A 208 30.33 -22.45 20.36
CA GLU A 208 30.52 -21.07 20.84
C GLU A 208 30.22 -20.07 19.72
N LYS A 209 30.72 -20.32 18.51
CA LYS A 209 30.45 -19.47 17.35
C LYS A 209 28.96 -19.39 16.99
N ILE A 210 28.24 -20.51 17.07
CA ILE A 210 26.79 -20.54 16.83
C ILE A 210 26.04 -19.72 17.89
N LEU A 211 26.43 -19.82 19.16
CA LEU A 211 25.82 -19.04 20.23
C LEU A 211 26.04 -17.53 20.02
N ASP A 212 27.25 -17.11 19.67
CA ASP A 212 27.57 -15.70 19.37
C ASP A 212 26.76 -15.18 18.17
N GLU A 213 26.60 -15.99 17.12
CA GLU A 213 25.78 -15.63 15.95
C GLU A 213 24.29 -15.49 16.30
N VAL A 214 23.76 -16.38 17.14
CA VAL A 214 22.36 -16.32 17.61
C VAL A 214 22.13 -15.12 18.52
N GLU A 215 23.05 -14.83 19.44
CA GLU A 215 22.98 -13.67 20.34
C GLU A 215 23.03 -12.36 19.54
N MET A 216 23.94 -12.23 18.58
CA MET A 216 23.98 -11.08 17.66
C MET A 216 22.68 -10.93 16.87
N GLN A 217 22.10 -12.02 16.35
CA GLN A 217 20.83 -11.96 15.62
C GLN A 217 19.67 -11.50 16.52
N TYR A 218 19.66 -11.92 17.79
CA TYR A 218 18.66 -11.49 18.77
C TYR A 218 18.77 -9.99 19.09
N HIS A 219 19.98 -9.48 19.33
CA HIS A 219 20.19 -8.05 19.57
C HIS A 219 19.80 -7.22 18.36
N HIS A 220 20.14 -7.67 17.15
CA HIS A 220 19.74 -7.01 15.91
C HIS A 220 18.21 -6.94 15.77
N THR A 221 17.51 -8.06 15.95
CA THR A 221 16.02 -8.08 15.87
C THR A 221 15.39 -7.14 16.89
N SER A 222 15.92 -7.10 18.12
CA SER A 222 15.44 -6.22 19.19
C SER A 222 15.73 -4.75 18.87
N ALA A 223 16.90 -4.44 18.32
CA ALA A 223 17.30 -3.11 17.88
C ALA A 223 16.39 -2.59 16.75
N GLN A 224 16.09 -3.44 15.77
CA GLN A 224 15.17 -3.12 14.68
C GLN A 224 13.75 -2.81 15.19
N ALA A 225 13.23 -3.60 16.14
CA ALA A 225 11.92 -3.35 16.73
C ALA A 225 11.86 -2.00 17.47
N GLN A 226 12.94 -1.64 18.18
CA GLN A 226 13.05 -0.36 18.86
C GLN A 226 13.17 0.81 17.88
N ALA A 227 13.99 0.68 16.84
CA ALA A 227 14.12 1.67 15.78
C ALA A 227 12.77 1.93 15.09
N TYR A 228 12.05 0.86 14.77
CA TYR A 228 10.70 0.95 14.20
C TYR A 228 9.73 1.71 15.13
N THR A 229 9.73 1.39 16.43
CA THR A 229 8.88 2.05 17.44
C THR A 229 9.18 3.56 17.52
N LYS A 230 10.43 3.97 17.34
CA LYS A 230 10.82 5.39 17.34
C LYS A 230 10.39 6.13 16.07
N ILE A 231 10.36 5.45 14.92
CA ILE A 231 9.97 6.03 13.63
C ILE A 231 8.44 6.05 13.46
N GLN A 232 7.74 5.10 14.08
CA GLN A 232 6.30 4.93 13.96
C GLN A 232 5.48 6.22 14.12
N PRO A 233 5.70 7.10 15.12
CA PRO A 233 4.92 8.33 15.26
C PRO A 233 5.00 9.27 14.05
N LEU A 234 6.19 9.38 13.44
CA LEU A 234 6.40 10.18 12.24
C LEU A 234 5.61 9.59 11.06
N LEU A 235 5.77 8.29 10.81
CA LEU A 235 5.12 7.63 9.69
C LEU A 235 3.60 7.56 9.88
N LEU A 236 3.11 7.37 11.11
CA LEU A 236 1.69 7.36 11.43
C LEU A 236 1.04 8.71 11.11
N GLY A 237 1.68 9.82 11.52
CA GLY A 237 1.17 11.18 11.25
C GLY A 237 1.09 11.49 9.74
N ILE A 238 2.05 11.00 8.96
CA ILE A 238 2.08 11.22 7.50
C ILE A 238 1.09 10.29 6.78
N LEU A 239 1.17 8.99 7.04
CA LEU A 239 0.55 7.95 6.23
C LEU A 239 -0.89 7.62 6.63
N SER A 240 -1.31 7.88 7.87
CA SER A 240 -2.68 7.55 8.31
C SER A 240 -3.74 8.29 7.49
N GLU A 241 -3.60 9.61 7.37
CA GLU A 241 -4.54 10.43 6.61
C GLU A 241 -4.45 10.20 5.10
N LEU A 242 -3.23 9.96 4.59
CA LEU A 242 -3.04 9.56 3.20
C LEU A 242 -3.74 8.24 2.88
N SER A 243 -3.66 7.27 3.79
CA SER A 243 -4.30 5.96 3.62
C SER A 243 -5.82 6.10 3.53
N LYS A 244 -6.43 6.89 4.43
CA LYS A 244 -7.88 7.16 4.43
C LYS A 244 -8.37 7.83 3.14
N ARG A 245 -7.59 8.76 2.58
CA ARG A 245 -7.97 9.50 1.37
C ARG A 245 -7.70 8.74 0.08
N THR A 246 -6.69 7.88 0.09
CA THR A 246 -6.32 7.08 -1.07
C THR A 246 -7.14 5.80 -1.15
N TYR A 247 -7.68 5.34 -0.02
CA TYR A 247 -8.60 4.21 0.03
C TYR A 247 -9.98 4.61 -0.50
N ASP A 248 -10.40 3.91 -1.55
CA ASP A 248 -11.73 4.00 -2.11
C ASP A 248 -12.44 2.66 -1.82
N PRO A 249 -13.39 2.60 -0.88
CA PRO A 249 -14.12 1.36 -0.57
C PRO A 249 -14.94 0.88 -1.78
N ASP A 250 -15.42 1.80 -2.61
CA ASP A 250 -16.21 1.48 -3.79
C ASP A 250 -15.34 0.83 -4.88
N GLU A 251 -14.04 1.16 -4.95
CA GLU A 251 -13.10 0.50 -5.87
C GLU A 251 -12.99 -1.01 -5.55
N ASN A 252 -13.03 -1.37 -4.27
CA ASN A 252 -12.99 -2.77 -3.84
C ASN A 252 -14.29 -3.51 -4.15
N GLU A 253 -15.44 -2.90 -3.79
CA GLU A 253 -16.74 -3.47 -4.12
C GLU A 253 -16.90 -3.63 -5.63
N HIS A 254 -16.46 -2.64 -6.40
CA HIS A 254 -16.47 -2.70 -7.85
C HIS A 254 -15.61 -3.84 -8.41
N ARG A 255 -14.40 -4.07 -7.86
CA ARG A 255 -13.55 -5.19 -8.29
C ARG A 255 -14.19 -6.54 -7.97
N LYS A 256 -14.75 -6.69 -6.77
CA LYS A 256 -15.47 -7.89 -6.37
C LYS A 256 -16.69 -8.15 -7.28
N LEU A 257 -17.42 -7.09 -7.63
CA LEU A 257 -18.51 -7.17 -8.60
C LEU A 257 -18.03 -7.60 -9.99
N LEU A 258 -16.88 -7.10 -10.45
CA LEU A 258 -16.28 -7.53 -11.72
C LEU A 258 -16.01 -9.04 -11.72
N GLU A 259 -15.34 -9.54 -10.68
CA GLU A 259 -15.01 -10.96 -10.53
C GLU A 259 -16.28 -11.83 -10.47
N MET A 260 -17.25 -11.48 -9.62
CA MET A 260 -18.51 -12.23 -9.51
C MET A 260 -19.35 -12.17 -10.79
N SER A 261 -19.21 -11.10 -11.57
CA SER A 261 -19.98 -10.90 -12.80
C SER A 261 -19.41 -11.64 -14.01
N GLU A 262 -18.24 -12.26 -13.89
CA GLU A 262 -17.61 -12.96 -15.01
C GLU A 262 -18.57 -14.02 -15.57
N ASN A 263 -18.83 -13.95 -16.88
CA ASN A 263 -19.76 -14.82 -17.61
C ASN A 263 -21.25 -14.70 -17.24
N SER A 264 -21.64 -13.78 -16.35
CA SER A 264 -23.03 -13.62 -15.91
C SER A 264 -24.00 -13.29 -17.05
N LYS A 265 -23.53 -12.61 -18.10
CA LYS A 265 -24.33 -12.35 -19.31
C LYS A 265 -24.76 -13.64 -20.01
N GLY A 266 -23.86 -14.61 -20.15
CA GLY A 266 -24.18 -15.90 -20.76
C GLY A 266 -25.13 -16.71 -19.89
N GLU A 267 -24.89 -16.73 -18.58
CA GLU A 267 -25.73 -17.43 -17.61
C GLU A 267 -27.17 -16.88 -17.60
N LEU A 268 -27.33 -15.55 -17.63
CA LEU A 268 -28.63 -14.91 -17.71
C LEU A 268 -29.40 -15.31 -18.98
N HIS A 269 -28.74 -15.33 -20.14
CA HIS A 269 -29.37 -15.76 -21.39
C HIS A 269 -29.83 -17.22 -21.34
N ILE A 270 -29.01 -18.12 -20.77
CA ILE A 270 -29.37 -19.54 -20.60
C ILE A 270 -30.57 -19.68 -19.66
N LEU A 271 -30.58 -18.96 -18.54
CA LEU A 271 -31.67 -19.02 -17.57
C LEU A 271 -32.99 -18.52 -18.17
N LEU A 272 -32.97 -17.39 -18.88
CA LEU A 272 -34.16 -16.85 -19.53
C LEU A 272 -34.67 -17.79 -20.63
N GLY A 273 -33.76 -18.36 -21.43
CA GLY A 273 -34.11 -19.33 -22.48
C GLY A 273 -34.75 -20.60 -21.93
N LYS A 274 -34.21 -21.15 -20.83
CA LYS A 274 -34.78 -22.33 -20.14
C LYS A 274 -36.20 -22.09 -19.64
N ASN A 275 -36.50 -20.88 -19.16
CA ASN A 275 -37.81 -20.52 -18.63
C ASN A 275 -38.76 -19.94 -19.70
N LYS A 276 -38.35 -19.94 -20.98
CA LYS A 276 -39.12 -19.35 -22.10
C LYS A 276 -39.48 -17.87 -21.87
N LEU A 277 -38.61 -17.13 -21.17
CA LEU A 277 -38.78 -15.71 -20.92
C LEU A 277 -38.15 -14.88 -22.06
N PRO A 278 -38.61 -13.64 -22.29
CA PRO A 278 -37.99 -12.72 -23.24
C PRO A 278 -36.50 -12.52 -22.97
N MET A 279 -35.71 -12.35 -24.04
CA MET A 279 -34.29 -12.05 -23.94
C MET A 279 -34.06 -10.64 -23.35
N PRO A 280 -32.96 -10.43 -22.60
CA PRO A 280 -32.71 -9.15 -21.94
C PRO A 280 -32.28 -8.08 -22.94
N LEU A 281 -32.73 -6.84 -22.72
CA LEU A 281 -32.31 -5.67 -23.49
C LEU A 281 -31.14 -4.98 -22.80
N TYR A 282 -30.09 -4.64 -23.56
CA TYR A 282 -28.94 -3.90 -23.05
C TYR A 282 -28.89 -2.49 -23.65
N THR A 283 -28.72 -1.49 -22.80
CA THR A 283 -28.49 -0.09 -23.16
C THR A 283 -27.07 0.30 -22.79
N GLN A 284 -26.39 1.13 -23.58
CA GLN A 284 -24.99 1.48 -23.35
C GLN A 284 -24.80 2.99 -23.46
N ASP A 285 -24.30 3.59 -22.39
CA ASP A 285 -23.99 5.01 -22.32
C ASP A 285 -22.53 5.20 -21.88
N LYS A 286 -21.82 6.14 -22.53
CA LYS A 286 -20.52 6.61 -22.03
C LYS A 286 -20.77 7.65 -20.96
N VAL A 287 -20.27 7.42 -19.75
CA VAL A 287 -20.44 8.33 -18.61
C VAL A 287 -19.09 8.93 -18.28
N LEU A 288 -19.04 10.26 -18.26
CA LEU A 288 -17.89 10.98 -17.71
C LEU A 288 -17.90 10.75 -16.20
N PRO A 289 -16.77 10.40 -15.58
CA PRO A 289 -16.69 10.31 -14.13
C PRO A 289 -17.18 11.64 -13.57
N GLU A 290 -18.05 11.58 -12.56
CA GLU A 290 -18.49 12.80 -11.90
C GLU A 290 -17.24 13.58 -11.51
N PRO A 291 -17.17 14.88 -11.82
CA PRO A 291 -16.04 15.68 -11.36
C PRO A 291 -16.00 15.47 -9.85
N VAL A 292 -14.90 14.90 -9.35
CA VAL A 292 -14.73 14.58 -7.92
C VAL A 292 -15.05 15.87 -7.19
N GLN A 293 -16.27 15.95 -6.64
CA GLN A 293 -16.70 17.11 -5.91
C GLN A 293 -15.77 17.12 -4.72
N THR A 294 -14.82 18.04 -4.74
CA THR A 294 -13.88 18.21 -3.64
C THR A 294 -14.74 18.73 -2.50
N GLN A 295 -15.32 17.80 -1.73
CA GLN A 295 -16.20 18.11 -0.62
C GLN A 295 -15.39 18.94 0.36
N GLY A 296 -15.69 20.25 0.40
CA GLY A 296 -14.99 21.19 1.26
C GLY A 296 -14.29 22.31 0.50
N GLN A 297 -15.06 23.18 -0.14
CA GLN A 297 -14.82 24.63 -0.06
C GLN A 297 -16.01 25.37 -0.69
N GLU A 298 -17.05 25.61 0.12
CA GLU A 298 -17.83 26.83 -0.03
C GLU A 298 -16.92 28.01 0.38
N GLY A 299 -15.99 28.35 -0.50
CA GLY A 299 -15.27 29.62 -0.39
C GLY A 299 -16.24 30.72 -0.77
N THR A 300 -16.72 31.47 0.22
CA THR A 300 -17.35 32.78 0.05
C THR A 300 -16.45 33.62 -0.87
N PHE A 301 -16.83 33.69 -2.14
CA PHE A 301 -16.16 34.52 -3.13
C PHE A 301 -16.60 35.95 -2.88
N ASP A 302 -15.78 36.70 -2.14
CA ASP A 302 -15.97 38.14 -1.96
C ASP A 302 -15.93 38.79 -3.34
N SER A 303 -17.09 39.30 -3.73
CA SER A 303 -17.36 39.93 -5.00
C SER A 303 -16.84 41.36 -4.96
N ASN A 304 -15.54 41.54 -5.14
CA ASN A 304 -14.98 42.85 -5.46
C ASN A 304 -13.63 42.75 -6.18
N GLY A 305 -13.64 42.99 -7.50
CA GLY A 305 -12.44 43.48 -8.19
C GLY A 305 -12.14 42.84 -9.56
N GLY A 306 -12.40 43.60 -10.62
CA GLY A 306 -11.50 43.70 -11.77
C GLY A 306 -11.50 42.53 -12.78
N GLY A 307 -12.36 42.65 -13.80
CA GLY A 307 -12.41 41.73 -14.93
C GLY A 307 -11.09 41.57 -15.68
N ARG A 308 -10.55 40.35 -15.66
CA ARG A 308 -9.75 39.77 -16.74
C ARG A 308 -10.41 38.45 -17.12
N THR A 309 -11.19 38.48 -18.20
CA THR A 309 -11.76 37.29 -18.82
C THR A 309 -10.63 36.50 -19.47
N SER A 310 -10.03 35.60 -18.70
CA SER A 310 -9.11 34.58 -19.22
C SER A 310 -9.89 33.69 -20.17
N LYS A 311 -9.73 33.90 -21.48
CA LYS A 311 -10.18 32.97 -22.52
C LYS A 311 -9.48 31.64 -22.25
N VAL A 312 -10.18 30.71 -21.60
CA VAL A 312 -9.80 29.30 -21.54
C VAL A 312 -9.97 28.76 -22.95
N SER A 313 -8.88 28.82 -23.72
CA SER A 313 -8.79 28.18 -25.02
C SER A 313 -8.91 26.67 -24.80
N ASN A 314 -10.09 26.13 -25.11
CA ASN A 314 -10.33 24.71 -25.26
C ASN A 314 -9.48 24.19 -26.43
N ALA A 315 -8.20 23.91 -26.17
CA ALA A 315 -7.34 23.19 -27.08
C ALA A 315 -7.88 21.76 -27.22
N SER A 316 -8.49 21.49 -28.37
CA SER A 316 -9.02 20.20 -28.83
C SER A 316 -7.92 19.20 -29.20
N GLY A 317 -6.83 19.16 -28.43
CA GLY A 317 -5.71 18.25 -28.65
C GLY A 317 -5.90 16.99 -27.82
N GLY A 318 -6.31 15.89 -28.45
CA GLY A 318 -6.20 14.53 -27.93
C GLY A 318 -6.62 14.36 -26.47
N ARG A 319 -7.91 14.60 -26.14
CA ARG A 319 -8.46 14.16 -24.86
C ARG A 319 -8.37 12.65 -24.81
N ASN A 320 -7.31 12.16 -24.19
CA ASN A 320 -7.12 10.75 -23.87
C ASN A 320 -8.42 10.23 -23.25
N GLU A 321 -8.99 9.17 -23.82
CA GLU A 321 -10.16 8.46 -23.27
C GLU A 321 -9.91 7.87 -21.86
N LYS A 322 -8.72 8.10 -21.30
CA LYS A 322 -8.32 7.75 -19.93
C LYS A 322 -9.27 8.41 -18.94
N GLY A 323 -10.12 7.57 -18.34
CA GLY A 323 -11.06 7.96 -17.29
C GLY A 323 -12.53 7.86 -17.67
N LEU A 324 -12.87 7.64 -18.96
CA LEU A 324 -14.26 7.37 -19.34
C LEU A 324 -14.70 6.02 -18.75
N LYS A 325 -15.85 6.02 -18.07
CA LYS A 325 -16.51 4.79 -17.60
C LYS A 325 -17.69 4.48 -18.53
N TRP A 326 -17.95 3.21 -18.75
CA TRP A 326 -19.13 2.73 -19.47
C TRP A 326 -20.22 2.39 -18.46
N LYS A 327 -21.42 2.91 -18.70
CA LYS A 327 -22.63 2.55 -17.98
C LYS A 327 -23.50 1.71 -18.89
N VAL A 328 -23.84 0.50 -18.47
CA VAL A 328 -24.66 -0.42 -19.24
C VAL A 328 -25.89 -0.79 -18.41
N GLY A 329 -27.08 -0.54 -18.94
CA GLY A 329 -28.34 -0.96 -18.33
C GLY A 329 -28.78 -2.32 -18.87
N CYS A 330 -29.21 -3.24 -18.01
CA CYS A 330 -29.81 -4.52 -18.36
C CYS A 330 -31.29 -4.50 -17.96
N ILE A 331 -32.18 -4.74 -18.92
CA ILE A 331 -33.63 -4.73 -18.73
C ILE A 331 -34.21 -6.12 -19.06
N ILE A 332 -34.88 -6.73 -18.10
CA ILE A 332 -35.64 -7.98 -18.26
C ILE A 332 -37.13 -7.66 -18.11
N VAL A 333 -37.94 -8.15 -19.06
CA VAL A 333 -39.40 -8.00 -19.04
C VAL A 333 -40.03 -9.34 -18.66
N LEU A 334 -40.75 -9.37 -17.54
CA LEU A 334 -41.51 -10.55 -17.11
C LEU A 334 -42.97 -10.42 -17.56
N PRO A 335 -43.47 -11.32 -18.41
CA PRO A 335 -44.77 -11.16 -19.07
C PRO A 335 -45.96 -11.18 -18.12
N ASP A 336 -45.87 -11.92 -17.01
CA ASP A 336 -47.02 -12.16 -16.13
C ASP A 336 -47.31 -11.03 -15.14
N ASP A 337 -46.30 -10.23 -14.79
CA ASP A 337 -46.41 -9.26 -13.68
C ASP A 337 -46.23 -7.80 -14.12
N GLU A 338 -46.00 -7.53 -15.42
CA GLU A 338 -45.53 -6.22 -15.91
C GLU A 338 -44.29 -5.70 -15.13
N ILE A 339 -43.53 -6.60 -14.47
CA ILE A 339 -42.35 -6.23 -13.70
C ILE A 339 -41.15 -6.11 -14.65
N PHE A 340 -40.48 -4.97 -14.53
CA PHE A 340 -39.21 -4.70 -15.18
C PHE A 340 -38.08 -4.83 -14.17
N ILE A 341 -37.19 -5.79 -14.37
CA ILE A 341 -35.89 -5.79 -13.69
C ILE A 341 -34.99 -4.88 -14.50
N ARG A 342 -34.64 -3.72 -13.94
CA ARG A 342 -33.69 -2.78 -14.53
C ARG A 342 -32.52 -2.61 -13.58
N GLU A 343 -31.37 -3.10 -13.99
CA GLU A 343 -30.12 -2.98 -13.25
C GLU A 343 -29.04 -2.34 -14.12
N GLU A 344 -28.09 -1.68 -13.49
CA GLU A 344 -27.05 -0.91 -14.17
C GLU A 344 -25.67 -1.36 -13.69
N GLY A 345 -24.75 -1.56 -14.63
CA GLY A 345 -23.34 -1.85 -14.36
C GLY A 345 -22.48 -0.72 -14.89
N ILE A 346 -21.48 -0.30 -14.10
CA ILE A 346 -20.51 0.73 -14.48
C ILE A 346 -19.13 0.09 -14.45
N ALA A 347 -18.33 0.21 -15.51
CA ALA A 347 -16.94 -0.32 -15.55
C ALA A 347 -16.05 0.47 -16.53
N GLN A 348 -14.76 0.14 -16.60
CA GLN A 348 -13.82 0.79 -17.54
C GLN A 348 -14.07 0.42 -19.01
N ASN A 349 -14.71 -0.71 -19.28
CA ASN A 349 -15.09 -1.13 -20.63
C ASN A 349 -16.55 -1.61 -20.67
N SER A 350 -17.16 -1.58 -21.86
CA SER A 350 -18.58 -1.91 -22.04
C SER A 350 -18.90 -3.39 -21.79
N LYS A 351 -17.94 -4.29 -22.00
CA LYS A 351 -18.11 -5.73 -21.77
C LYS A 351 -18.32 -6.00 -20.28
N ASP A 352 -17.42 -5.49 -19.46
CA ASP A 352 -17.43 -5.66 -18.01
C ASP A 352 -18.62 -4.96 -17.37
N ALA A 353 -18.95 -3.74 -17.83
CA ALA A 353 -20.15 -3.04 -17.39
C ALA A 353 -21.43 -3.85 -17.70
N GLY A 354 -21.48 -4.47 -18.88
CA GLY A 354 -22.60 -5.35 -19.26
C GLY A 354 -22.67 -6.65 -18.46
N ASN A 355 -21.52 -7.23 -18.08
CA ASN A 355 -21.46 -8.39 -17.20
C ASN A 355 -21.97 -8.04 -15.80
N ILE A 356 -21.54 -6.92 -15.21
CA ILE A 356 -22.03 -6.45 -13.91
C ILE A 356 -23.54 -6.22 -13.95
N ALA A 357 -24.04 -5.52 -14.98
CA ALA A 357 -25.48 -5.28 -15.14
C ALA A 357 -26.28 -6.59 -15.21
N ALA A 358 -25.77 -7.57 -15.96
CA ALA A 358 -26.38 -8.89 -16.08
C ALA A 358 -26.34 -9.68 -14.76
N TYR A 359 -25.23 -9.61 -14.01
CA TYR A 359 -25.09 -10.25 -12.70
C TYR A 359 -26.12 -9.73 -11.69
N LEU A 360 -26.26 -8.40 -11.59
CA LEU A 360 -27.22 -7.76 -10.71
C LEU A 360 -28.67 -8.15 -11.10
N ALA A 361 -28.97 -8.11 -12.41
CA ALA A 361 -30.28 -8.52 -12.91
C ALA A 361 -30.58 -10.00 -12.64
N LEU A 362 -29.58 -10.87 -12.81
CA LEU A 362 -29.67 -12.30 -12.54
C LEU A 362 -29.93 -12.58 -11.06
N LYS A 363 -29.23 -11.90 -10.15
CA LYS A 363 -29.41 -12.02 -8.70
C LYS A 363 -30.85 -11.68 -8.31
N LYS A 364 -31.37 -10.54 -8.78
CA LYS A 364 -32.74 -10.10 -8.52
C LYS A 364 -33.79 -11.04 -9.13
N LEU A 365 -33.55 -11.55 -10.34
CA LEU A 365 -34.42 -12.54 -10.97
C LEU A 365 -34.51 -13.83 -10.13
N ARG A 366 -33.38 -14.32 -9.61
CA ARG A 366 -33.34 -15.51 -8.74
C ARG A 366 -34.09 -15.30 -7.43
N GLU A 367 -33.91 -14.15 -6.79
CA GLU A 367 -34.65 -13.78 -5.56
C GLU A 367 -36.16 -13.80 -5.82
N MET A 368 -36.62 -13.19 -6.92
CA MET A 368 -38.04 -13.21 -7.32
C MET A 368 -38.57 -14.63 -7.60
N MET A 369 -37.78 -15.47 -8.28
CA MET A 369 -38.17 -16.85 -8.56
C MET A 369 -38.28 -17.69 -7.28
N LEU A 370 -37.39 -17.48 -6.31
CA LEU A 370 -37.44 -18.14 -5.00
C LEU A 370 -38.70 -17.76 -4.23
N ASP A 371 -39.07 -16.47 -4.25
CA ASP A 371 -40.27 -15.98 -3.57
C ASP A 371 -41.56 -16.51 -4.21
N ARG A 372 -41.61 -16.63 -5.55
CA ARG A 372 -42.73 -17.27 -6.26
C ARG A 372 -42.83 -18.76 -5.92
N GLY A 373 -41.71 -19.47 -5.86
CA GLY A 373 -41.67 -20.89 -5.48
C GLY A 373 -42.23 -21.14 -4.08
N LYS A 374 -41.97 -20.23 -3.13
CA LYS A 374 -42.55 -20.30 -1.77
C LYS A 374 -44.07 -20.05 -1.77
N ARG A 375 -44.54 -19.05 -2.53
CA ARG A 375 -45.98 -18.76 -2.64
C ARG A 375 -46.78 -19.90 -3.26
N TRP A 376 -46.20 -20.63 -4.21
CA TRP A 376 -46.88 -21.76 -4.85
C TRP A 376 -47.10 -22.92 -3.88
N LYS A 377 -46.07 -23.31 -3.12
CA LYS A 377 -46.17 -24.39 -2.13
C LYS A 377 -47.15 -24.10 -0.98
N GLY A 378 -47.34 -22.83 -0.62
CA GLY A 378 -48.31 -22.44 0.42
C GLY A 378 -49.77 -22.64 -0.01
N LYS A 379 -50.08 -22.44 -1.30
CA LYS A 379 -51.46 -22.58 -1.79
C LYS A 379 -51.92 -24.02 -2.01
N GLU A 380 -50.99 -24.94 -2.27
CA GLU A 380 -51.33 -26.37 -2.40
C GLU A 380 -51.60 -27.04 -1.04
N GLY A 381 -51.05 -26.50 0.06
CA GLY A 381 -51.31 -27.00 1.41
C GLY A 381 -52.69 -26.65 1.98
N GLU A 382 -53.25 -25.47 1.64
CA GLU A 382 -54.55 -25.01 2.17
C GLU A 382 -55.78 -25.66 1.50
N ILE A 383 -55.60 -26.29 0.33
CA ILE A 383 -56.72 -26.93 -0.39
C ILE A 383 -56.98 -28.35 0.14
N SER A 384 -56.04 -28.94 0.90
CA SER A 384 -56.16 -30.33 1.40
C SER A 384 -56.78 -30.45 2.80
N GLU A 385 -57.11 -29.36 3.50
CA GLU A 385 -57.56 -29.40 4.91
C GLU A 385 -59.06 -29.05 5.08
N LYS A 386 -59.83 -29.05 3.98
CA LYS A 386 -61.26 -28.71 3.96
C LYS A 386 -62.18 -29.80 3.40
N ASP A 387 -61.72 -31.04 3.30
CA ASP A 387 -62.57 -32.22 3.05
C ASP A 387 -62.68 -33.11 4.28
#